data_AF-A0A3B0XBQ9-F1
#
_entry.id   AF-A0A3B0XBQ9-F1
#
_cell.length_a   1.000
_cell.length_b   1.000
_cell.length_c   1.000
_cell.angle_alpha   90.00
_cell.angle_beta   90.00
_cell.angle_gamma   90.00
#
_symmetry.space_group_name_H-M   'P 1'
#
loop_
_entity.id
_entity.type
_entity.pdbx_description
1 polymer ?
#
loop_
_entity_poly.entity_id
_entity_poly.type
_entity_poly.pdbx_seq_one_letter_code
_entity_poly.pdbx_strand_id
1 'polypeptide(L)'
;MPRKARMYLSGVPCHIIQRGNNRDATFFTEQDYQFYLECLYEAAKKYHADIHAYVLMTNHVHLLMTPLYKESISLVMQSVGRRYVQYINKEYRRTGTLWESRHKASLVDAEQYLLACYCNPPEK
;
A
#
# COMPACT_ATOMS: atom_id res chain seq x y z
N MET A 1 6.90 -21.71 6.65
CA MET A 1 6.60 -22.19 5.27
C MET A 1 7.11 -21.18 4.25
N PRO A 2 7.74 -21.63 3.15
CA PRO A 2 8.06 -20.74 2.03
C PRO A 2 6.77 -20.18 1.45
N ARG A 3 6.67 -18.85 1.32
CA ARG A 3 5.50 -18.21 0.71
C ARG A 3 5.71 -18.14 -0.79
N LYS A 4 4.65 -18.43 -1.57
CA LYS A 4 4.64 -18.24 -3.03
C LYS A 4 5.06 -16.80 -3.38
N ALA A 5 5.95 -16.67 -4.36
CA ALA A 5 6.34 -15.38 -4.90
C ALA A 5 5.11 -14.72 -5.55
N ARG A 6 4.93 -13.41 -5.35
CA ARG A 6 3.94 -12.64 -6.11
C ARG A 6 4.51 -12.40 -7.48
N MET A 7 3.75 -12.73 -8.51
CA MET A 7 4.10 -12.42 -9.89
C MET A 7 3.19 -11.29 -10.34
N TYR A 8 3.80 -10.13 -10.61
CA TYR A 8 3.16 -9.03 -11.31
C TYR A 8 3.54 -9.10 -12.77
N LEU A 9 2.61 -8.77 -13.65
CA LEU A 9 2.88 -8.65 -15.08
C LEU A 9 3.29 -7.20 -15.38
N SER A 10 4.41 -7.04 -16.07
CA SER A 10 4.88 -5.73 -16.55
C SER A 10 3.80 -5.08 -17.41
N GLY A 11 3.56 -3.78 -17.20
CA GLY A 11 2.57 -3.00 -17.95
C GLY A 11 1.11 -3.26 -17.56
N VAL A 12 0.82 -4.20 -16.66
CA VAL A 12 -0.55 -4.52 -16.24
C VAL A 12 -0.89 -3.84 -14.91
N PRO A 13 -1.93 -2.99 -14.86
CA PRO A 13 -2.40 -2.38 -13.62
C PRO A 13 -2.80 -3.42 -12.58
N CYS A 14 -2.43 -3.17 -11.33
CA CYS A 14 -2.73 -4.04 -10.20
C CYS A 14 -3.33 -3.21 -9.07
N HIS A 15 -4.40 -3.73 -8.47
CA HIS A 15 -4.93 -3.18 -7.24
C HIS A 15 -4.23 -3.79 -6.03
N ILE A 16 -3.72 -2.93 -5.17
CA ILE A 16 -2.91 -3.28 -4.01
C ILE A 16 -3.61 -2.81 -2.75
N ILE A 17 -3.73 -3.71 -1.77
CA ILE A 17 -4.31 -3.41 -0.46
C ILE A 17 -3.29 -3.68 0.64
N GLN A 18 -3.06 -2.70 1.51
CA GLN A 18 -2.28 -2.88 2.73
C GLN A 18 -3.15 -2.54 3.94
N ARG A 19 -3.21 -3.44 4.93
CA ARG A 19 -4.12 -3.31 6.08
C ARG A 19 -3.34 -3.34 7.40
N GLY A 20 -3.77 -2.49 8.33
CA GLY A 20 -3.24 -2.42 9.69
C GLY A 20 -3.39 -3.74 10.43
N ASN A 21 -2.40 -4.04 11.28
CA ASN A 21 -2.47 -5.20 12.15
C ASN A 21 -3.72 -5.10 13.04
N ASN A 22 -4.46 -6.19 13.20
CA ASN A 22 -5.76 -6.22 13.90
C ASN A 22 -6.82 -5.23 13.37
N ARG A 23 -6.65 -4.70 12.15
CA ARG A 23 -7.48 -3.60 11.61
C ARG A 23 -7.38 -2.29 12.43
N ASP A 24 -6.35 -2.17 13.24
CA ASP A 24 -6.07 -0.96 14.02
C ASP A 24 -5.66 0.20 13.10
N ALA A 25 -5.79 1.42 13.63
CA ALA A 25 -5.35 2.62 12.96
C ALA A 25 -3.85 2.55 12.61
N THR A 26 -3.53 2.96 11.39
CA THR A 26 -2.18 3.09 10.85
C THR A 26 -1.82 4.52 10.54
N PHE A 27 -2.81 5.42 10.55
CA PHE A 27 -2.68 6.87 10.44
C PHE A 27 -3.43 7.49 11.62
N PHE A 28 -2.77 8.37 12.37
CA PHE A 28 -3.28 8.99 13.59
C PHE A 28 -3.42 10.51 13.44
N THR A 29 -2.60 11.12 12.57
CA THR A 29 -2.60 12.55 12.26
C THR A 29 -2.47 12.77 10.75
N GLU A 30 -2.77 13.99 10.29
CA GLU A 30 -2.61 14.38 8.88
C GLU A 30 -1.15 14.22 8.41
N GLN A 31 -0.19 14.48 9.29
CA GLN A 31 1.24 14.35 9.00
C GLN A 31 1.62 12.91 8.63
N ASP A 32 0.96 11.92 9.23
CA ASP A 32 1.20 10.52 8.91
C ASP A 32 0.80 10.20 7.46
N TYR A 33 -0.34 10.73 7.00
CA TYR A 33 -0.80 10.55 5.62
C TYR A 33 0.18 11.17 4.63
N GLN A 34 0.63 12.40 4.90
CA GLN A 34 1.59 13.10 4.05
C GLN A 34 2.93 12.34 3.98
N PHE A 35 3.43 11.86 5.12
CA PHE A 35 4.68 11.10 5.16
C PHE A 35 4.56 9.75 4.42
N TYR A 36 3.40 9.08 4.47
CA TYR A 36 3.15 7.88 3.68
C TYR A 36 3.18 8.18 2.18
N LEU A 37 2.51 9.26 1.74
CA LEU A 37 2.47 9.66 0.33
C LEU A 37 3.86 10.02 -0.19
N GLU A 38 4.68 10.72 0.60
CA GLU A 38 6.09 10.99 0.27
C GLU A 38 6.88 9.69 0.09
N CYS A 39 6.78 8.76 1.05
CA CYS A 39 7.43 7.46 0.96
C CYS A 39 6.99 6.69 -0.29
N LEU A 40 5.69 6.73 -0.60
CA LEU A 40 5.09 6.06 -1.75
C LEU A 40 5.59 6.65 -3.06
N TYR A 41 5.56 7.97 -3.20
CA TYR A 41 6.02 8.68 -4.39
C TYR A 41 7.51 8.40 -4.67
N GLU A 42 8.36 8.53 -3.67
CA GLU A 42 9.80 8.29 -3.83
C GLU A 42 10.10 6.82 -4.18
N ALA A 43 9.41 5.88 -3.54
CA ALA A 43 9.57 4.46 -3.83
C ALA A 43 9.08 4.11 -5.23
N ALA A 44 7.91 4.62 -5.64
CA ALA A 44 7.34 4.41 -6.97
C ALA A 44 8.27 4.91 -8.07
N LYS A 45 8.81 6.13 -7.92
CA LYS A 45 9.82 6.69 -8.82
C LYS A 45 11.08 5.83 -8.87
N LYS A 46 11.60 5.40 -7.72
CA LYS A 46 12.83 4.60 -7.63
C LYS A 46 12.69 3.22 -8.25
N TYR A 47 11.52 2.60 -8.13
CA TYR A 47 11.30 1.20 -8.54
C TYR A 47 10.44 1.07 -9.79
N HIS A 48 10.21 2.18 -10.51
CA HIS A 48 9.51 2.20 -11.80
C HIS A 48 8.12 1.57 -11.71
N ALA A 49 7.29 2.08 -10.81
CA ALA A 49 5.87 1.76 -10.77
C ALA A 49 5.07 3.05 -10.91
N ASP A 50 4.16 3.09 -11.88
CA ASP A 50 3.25 4.22 -12.05
C ASP A 50 2.11 4.09 -11.03
N ILE A 51 1.78 5.18 -10.35
CA ILE A 51 0.63 5.25 -9.44
C ILE A 51 -0.49 5.98 -10.17
N HIS A 52 -1.63 5.29 -10.35
CA HIS A 52 -2.79 5.85 -11.05
C HIS A 52 -3.80 6.45 -10.09
N ALA A 53 -3.99 5.80 -8.94
CA ALA A 53 -4.94 6.21 -7.91
C ALA A 53 -4.53 5.66 -6.54
N TYR A 54 -4.96 6.34 -5.48
CA TYR A 54 -4.82 5.86 -4.11
C TYR A 54 -6.01 6.30 -3.24
N VAL A 55 -6.28 5.52 -2.19
CA VAL A 55 -7.16 5.89 -1.08
C VAL A 55 -6.47 5.50 0.22
N LEU A 56 -6.30 6.46 1.12
CA LEU A 56 -5.77 6.23 2.46
C LEU A 56 -6.93 6.28 3.45
N MET A 57 -7.27 5.13 4.02
CA MET A 57 -8.20 5.02 5.13
C MET A 57 -7.40 4.93 6.43
N THR A 58 -8.03 5.24 7.57
CA THR A 58 -7.36 5.25 8.88
C THR A 58 -6.61 3.94 9.19
N ASN A 59 -7.11 2.78 8.75
CA ASN A 59 -6.54 1.46 9.03
C ASN A 59 -6.11 0.65 7.79
N HIS A 60 -6.22 1.19 6.58
CA HIS A 60 -5.79 0.50 5.37
C HIS A 60 -5.61 1.43 4.18
N VAL A 61 -4.92 0.94 3.15
CA VAL A 61 -4.59 1.69 1.94
C VAL A 61 -4.97 0.88 0.71
N HIS A 62 -5.58 1.53 -0.28
CA HIS A 62 -5.83 1.02 -1.63
C HIS A 62 -4.93 1.77 -2.60
N LEU A 63 -4.19 1.07 -3.46
CA LEU A 63 -3.36 1.65 -4.52
C LEU A 63 -3.69 0.98 -5.85
N LEU A 64 -3.76 1.76 -6.93
CA LEU A 64 -3.75 1.26 -8.28
C LEU A 64 -2.39 1.58 -8.89
N MET A 65 -1.59 0.55 -9.18
CA MET A 65 -0.23 0.72 -9.71
C MET A 65 0.03 -0.14 -10.95
N THR A 66 0.73 0.40 -11.93
CA THR A 66 1.28 -0.37 -13.06
C THR A 66 2.78 -0.53 -12.88
N PRO A 67 3.31 -1.77 -12.81
CA PRO A 67 4.73 -2.01 -12.70
C PRO A 67 5.43 -1.99 -14.07
N LEU A 68 6.59 -1.34 -14.18
CA LEU A 68 7.47 -1.50 -15.35
C LEU A 68 8.16 -2.87 -15.33
N TYR A 69 8.55 -3.36 -14.15
CA TYR A 69 9.17 -4.67 -13.97
C TYR A 69 8.36 -5.54 -13.00
N LYS A 70 8.43 -6.87 -13.15
CA LYS A 70 7.65 -7.81 -12.33
C LYS A 70 7.89 -7.67 -10.81
N GLU A 71 9.01 -7.10 -10.39
CA GLU A 71 9.35 -6.82 -8.99
C GLU A 71 8.93 -5.43 -8.50
N SER A 72 8.64 -4.48 -9.40
CA SER A 72 8.47 -3.05 -9.09
C SER A 72 7.53 -2.80 -7.92
N ILE A 73 6.29 -3.30 -7.98
CA ILE A 73 5.30 -3.14 -6.90
C ILE A 73 5.80 -3.75 -5.58
N SER A 74 6.45 -4.92 -5.63
CA SER A 74 6.97 -5.55 -4.41
C SER A 74 8.04 -4.69 -3.73
N LEU A 75 8.94 -4.10 -4.53
CA LEU A 75 10.00 -3.21 -4.04
C LEU A 75 9.43 -1.89 -3.51
N VAL A 76 8.42 -1.31 -4.18
CA VAL A 76 7.69 -0.14 -3.69
C VAL A 76 7.11 -0.42 -2.31
N MET A 77 6.27 -1.45 -2.18
CA MET A 77 5.59 -1.74 -0.92
C MET A 77 6.55 -2.14 0.20
N GLN A 78 7.68 -2.78 -0.13
CA GLN A 78 8.73 -3.07 0.84
C GLN A 78 9.40 -1.78 1.36
N SER A 79 9.74 -0.85 0.45
CA SER A 79 10.36 0.43 0.79
C SER A 79 9.44 1.30 1.64
N VAL A 80 8.19 1.46 1.21
CA VAL A 80 7.15 2.20 1.94
C VAL A 80 6.93 1.58 3.32
N GLY A 81 6.71 0.27 3.38
CA GLY A 81 6.49 -0.44 4.63
C GLY A 81 7.64 -0.28 5.61
N ARG A 82 8.90 -0.31 5.14
CA ARG A 82 10.07 -0.12 6.00
C ARG A 82 10.13 1.30 6.58
N ARG A 83 10.04 2.32 5.73
CA ARG A 83 10.18 3.73 6.14
C ARG A 83 9.01 4.17 7.03
N TYR A 84 7.79 3.85 6.61
CA TYR A 84 6.59 4.27 7.31
C TYR A 84 6.46 3.61 8.69
N VAL A 85 6.74 2.31 8.80
CA VAL A 85 6.72 1.63 10.12
C VAL A 85 7.78 2.20 11.05
N GLN A 86 8.98 2.50 10.54
CA GLN A 86 10.04 3.14 11.34
C GLN A 86 9.62 4.52 11.84
N TYR A 87 9.01 5.33 10.97
CA TYR A 87 8.46 6.64 11.33
C TYR A 87 7.41 6.55 12.43
N ILE A 88 6.36 5.73 12.24
CA ILE A 88 5.29 5.56 13.23
C ILE A 88 5.82 5.02 14.56
N ASN A 89 6.72 4.03 14.53
CA ASN A 89 7.28 3.49 15.76
C ASN A 89 8.10 4.54 16.52
N LYS A 90 8.83 5.40 15.82
CA LYS A 90 9.59 6.49 16.43
C LYS A 90 8.66 7.57 17.00
N GLU A 91 7.72 8.07 16.20
CA GLU A 91 6.85 9.18 16.54
C GLU A 91 5.95 8.85 17.74
N TYR A 92 5.35 7.66 17.72
CA TYR A 92 4.39 7.23 18.74
C TYR A 92 5.00 6.36 19.84
N ARG A 93 6.34 6.24 19.88
CA ARG A 93 7.08 5.40 20.84
C ARG A 93 6.57 3.94 20.89
N ARG A 94 6.22 3.40 19.72
CA ARG A 94 5.71 2.04 19.54
C ARG A 94 6.83 1.09 19.12
N THR A 95 6.58 -0.21 19.24
CA THR A 95 7.45 -1.26 18.70
C THR A 95 6.61 -2.29 17.94
N GLY A 96 7.29 -3.15 17.18
CA GLY A 96 6.63 -4.22 16.43
C GLY A 96 6.10 -3.79 15.06
N THR A 97 5.17 -4.58 14.55
CA THR A 97 4.61 -4.43 13.20
C THR A 97 3.38 -3.52 13.19
N LEU A 98 3.27 -2.66 12.17
CA LEU A 98 2.07 -1.85 11.95
C LEU A 98 1.04 -2.53 11.05
N TRP A 99 1.52 -3.36 10.12
CA TRP A 99 0.70 -4.01 9.08
C TRP A 99 0.47 -5.47 9.43
N GLU A 100 -0.74 -5.98 9.15
CA GLU A 100 -1.14 -7.37 9.45
C GLU A 100 -0.27 -8.40 8.72
N SER A 101 0.03 -8.10 7.45
CA SER A 101 0.89 -8.93 6.62
C SER A 101 1.44 -8.12 5.44
N ARG A 102 2.14 -8.78 4.51
CA ARG A 102 2.47 -8.16 3.22
C ARG A 102 1.17 -7.79 2.48
N HIS A 103 1.19 -6.71 1.70
CA HIS A 103 0.06 -6.26 0.88
C HIS A 103 -0.62 -7.36 0.06
N LYS A 104 -1.94 -7.30 -0.09
CA LYS A 104 -2.70 -8.14 -1.03
C LYS A 104 -2.66 -7.49 -2.43
N ALA A 105 -2.77 -8.30 -3.46
CA ALA A 105 -2.80 -7.84 -4.84
C ALA A 105 -3.80 -8.64 -5.66
N SER A 106 -4.59 -7.96 -6.46
CA SER A 106 -5.46 -8.54 -7.49
C SER A 106 -5.16 -7.88 -8.84
N LEU A 107 -5.19 -8.69 -9.90
CA LEU A 107 -5.33 -8.17 -11.26
C LEU A 107 -6.73 -7.57 -11.33
N VAL A 108 -6.82 -6.32 -11.77
CA VAL A 108 -8.09 -5.60 -11.76
C VAL A 108 -8.36 -5.05 -13.15
N ASP A 109 -9.59 -5.22 -13.60
CA ASP A 109 -10.18 -4.37 -14.63
C ASP A 109 -10.42 -2.99 -14.00
N ALA A 110 -9.49 -2.06 -14.27
CA ALA A 110 -9.21 -0.87 -13.46
C ALA A 110 -10.41 0.05 -13.23
N GLU A 111 -11.39 0.06 -14.13
CA GLU A 111 -12.52 0.98 -14.08
C GLU A 111 -13.61 0.56 -13.07
N GLN A 112 -14.05 -0.70 -13.09
CA GLN A 112 -15.21 -1.13 -12.28
C GLN A 112 -14.87 -1.32 -10.79
N TYR A 113 -13.69 -1.84 -10.49
CA TYR A 113 -13.31 -2.17 -9.12
C TYR A 113 -12.94 -0.92 -8.29
N LEU A 114 -12.32 0.08 -8.94
CA LEU A 114 -11.95 1.32 -8.27
C LEU A 114 -13.22 2.09 -7.86
N LEU A 115 -14.21 2.19 -8.75
CA LEU A 115 -15.55 2.73 -8.46
C LEU A 115 -16.23 2.00 -7.31
N ALA A 116 -16.19 0.66 -7.27
CA ALA A 116 -16.76 -0.11 -6.17
C ALA A 116 -16.08 0.16 -4.81
N CYS A 117 -14.78 0.48 -4.79
CA CYS A 117 -14.07 0.88 -3.58
C CYS A 117 -14.38 2.32 -3.14
N TYR A 118 -14.63 3.23 -4.09
CA TYR A 118 -15.02 4.62 -3.79
C TYR A 118 -16.47 4.72 -3.28
N CYS A 119 -17.36 3.84 -3.76
CA CYS A 119 -18.80 3.92 -3.47
C CYS A 119 -19.27 3.05 -2.30
N ASN A 120 -18.44 2.17 -1.75
CA ASN A 120 -18.76 1.38 -0.56
C ASN A 120 -17.88 1.80 0.63
N PRO A 121 -18.36 2.69 1.52
CA PRO A 121 -17.74 2.84 2.82
C PRO A 121 -17.79 1.49 3.55
N PRO A 122 -16.77 1.14 4.36
CA PRO A 122 -16.82 -0.08 5.15
C PRO A 122 -18.07 -0.05 6.02
N GLU A 123 -18.93 -1.06 5.88
CA GLU A 123 -20.01 -1.33 6.83
C GLU A 123 -19.41 -1.34 8.25
N LYS A 124 -20.13 -0.68 9.16
CA LYS A 124 -19.79 -0.54 10.58
C LYS A 124 -19.48 -1.87 11.25
#